data_AF-A0A455U7V3-F1
#
_entry.id   AF-A0A455U7V3-F1
#
_cell.length_a   1.000
_cell.length_b   1.000
_cell.length_c   1.000
_cell.angle_alpha   90.00
_cell.angle_beta   90.00
_cell.angle_gamma   90.00
#
_symmetry.space_group_name_H-M   'P 1'
#
loop_
_entity.id
_entity.type
_entity.pdbx_description
1 polymer ?
#
loop_
_entity_poly.entity_id
_entity_poly.type
_entity_poly.pdbx_seq_one_letter_code
_entity_poly.pdbx_strand_id
1 'polypeptide(L)'
;MWQSLKTSGYWRGEVWNRRKSGELYLELLTITAITNDEGVNQHYAGLFSDITHMRENEDKIRHLAYYDVLTRLPNRRLLEDRIKLAIRHAHRETQQLAIMFIDLDHFKQVNDTLGHALGDELLLNVAARMTAKLREDDTLARLGAMSLLPYSLTLTASLKPQTLRDD
;
A
#
# COMPACT_ATOMS: atom_id res chain seq x y z
N MET A 1 10.16 20.31 -18.05
CA MET A 1 9.09 20.91 -18.87
C MET A 1 9.65 21.87 -19.93
N TRP A 2 10.10 23.08 -19.56
CA TRP A 2 10.47 24.14 -20.52
C TRP A 2 11.53 23.75 -21.55
N GLN A 3 12.53 22.94 -21.16
CA GLN A 3 13.53 22.45 -22.11
C GLN A 3 12.88 21.62 -23.23
N SER A 4 11.99 20.67 -22.87
CA SER A 4 11.24 19.85 -23.83
C SER A 4 10.41 20.71 -24.77
N LEU A 5 9.72 21.71 -24.25
CA LEU A 5 8.94 22.64 -25.07
C LEU A 5 9.79 23.46 -26.05
N LYS A 6 11.02 23.81 -25.68
CA LYS A 6 11.95 24.53 -26.55
C LYS A 6 12.57 23.63 -27.61
N THR A 7 12.82 22.35 -27.30
CA THR A 7 13.50 21.42 -28.22
C THR A 7 12.55 20.64 -29.12
N SER A 8 11.41 20.19 -28.61
CA SER A 8 10.47 19.33 -29.34
C SER A 8 9.08 19.95 -29.55
N GLY A 9 8.85 21.15 -29.00
CA GLY A 9 7.53 21.78 -29.05
C GLY A 9 6.45 21.03 -28.28
N TYR A 10 6.81 20.00 -27.51
CA TYR A 10 5.85 19.12 -26.85
C TYR A 10 6.29 18.79 -25.42
N TRP A 11 5.33 18.76 -24.52
CA TRP A 11 5.52 18.24 -23.18
C TRP A 11 4.24 17.62 -22.66
N ARG A 12 4.37 16.49 -21.94
CA ARG A 12 3.27 15.84 -21.24
C ARG A 12 3.77 15.34 -19.89
N GLY A 13 2.97 15.55 -18.84
CA GLY A 13 3.28 15.03 -17.51
C GLY A 13 2.20 15.33 -16.48
N GLU A 14 2.33 14.65 -15.33
CA GLU A 14 1.51 14.90 -14.15
C GLU A 14 2.09 16.09 -13.37
N VAL A 15 1.24 17.04 -12.98
CA VAL A 15 1.64 18.25 -12.23
C VAL A 15 0.64 18.48 -11.11
N TRP A 16 1.12 18.86 -9.93
CA TRP A 16 0.25 19.40 -8.89
C TRP A 16 -0.08 20.84 -9.20
N ASN A 17 -1.37 21.14 -9.32
CA ASN A 17 -1.88 22.49 -9.53
C ASN A 17 -2.87 22.84 -8.42
N ARG A 18 -3.22 24.13 -8.33
CA ARG A 18 -4.08 24.66 -7.28
C ARG A 18 -5.29 25.33 -7.91
N ARG A 19 -6.49 24.91 -7.50
CA ARG A 19 -7.74 25.57 -7.89
C ARG A 19 -7.79 26.99 -7.31
N LYS A 20 -8.66 27.83 -7.85
CA LYS A 20 -8.97 29.16 -7.27
C LYS A 20 -9.46 29.07 -5.82
N SER A 21 -10.09 27.96 -5.44
CA SER A 21 -10.51 27.67 -4.05
C SER A 21 -9.35 27.39 -3.09
N GLY A 22 -8.13 27.18 -3.60
CA GLY A 22 -6.95 26.80 -2.80
C GLY A 22 -6.70 25.29 -2.74
N GLU A 23 -7.64 24.47 -3.17
CA GLU A 23 -7.51 23.00 -3.23
C GLU A 23 -6.40 22.57 -4.21
N LEU A 24 -5.57 21.62 -3.78
CA LEU A 24 -4.57 20.98 -4.64
C LEU A 24 -5.21 19.85 -5.44
N TYR A 25 -4.90 19.79 -6.73
CA TYR A 25 -5.36 18.72 -7.61
C TYR A 25 -4.22 18.28 -8.54
N LEU A 26 -4.24 17.01 -8.94
CA LEU A 26 -3.28 16.45 -9.87
C LEU A 26 -3.82 16.61 -11.29
N GLU A 27 -3.10 17.34 -12.14
CA GLU A 27 -3.43 17.50 -13.55
C GLU A 27 -2.48 16.69 -14.43
N LEU A 28 -3.05 15.98 -15.40
CA LEU A 28 -2.30 15.51 -16.54
C LEU A 28 -2.28 16.62 -17.59
N LEU A 29 -1.17 17.33 -17.68
CA LEU A 29 -1.00 18.48 -18.55
C LEU A 29 -0.23 18.08 -19.81
N THR A 30 -0.80 18.40 -20.96
CA THR A 30 -0.15 18.32 -22.28
C THR A 30 -0.01 19.74 -22.82
N ILE A 31 1.21 20.14 -23.17
CA ILE A 31 1.52 21.43 -23.78
C ILE A 31 2.13 21.18 -25.16
N THR A 32 1.56 21.80 -26.18
CA THR A 32 2.05 21.75 -27.56
C THR A 32 2.31 23.17 -28.06
N ALA A 33 3.48 23.37 -28.67
CA ALA A 33 3.84 24.60 -29.34
C ALA A 33 3.08 24.71 -30.67
N ILE A 34 2.58 25.90 -30.94
CA ILE A 34 1.97 26.27 -32.22
C ILE A 34 3.00 27.11 -32.96
N THR A 35 3.52 26.54 -34.05
CA THR A 35 4.49 27.18 -34.93
C THR A 35 3.80 27.82 -36.13
N ASN A 36 4.36 28.91 -36.65
CA ASN A 36 3.99 29.41 -37.97
C ASN A 36 4.61 28.57 -39.10
N ASP A 37 4.32 28.93 -40.35
CA ASP A 37 4.83 28.24 -41.56
C ASP A 37 6.37 28.29 -41.67
N GLU A 38 7.03 29.19 -40.94
CA GLU A 38 8.49 29.31 -40.85
C GLU A 38 9.10 28.50 -39.69
N GLY A 39 8.30 27.73 -38.95
CA GLY A 39 8.74 26.92 -37.82
C GLY A 39 9.04 27.70 -36.53
N VAL A 40 8.69 28.98 -36.48
CA VAL A 40 8.85 29.85 -35.31
C VAL A 40 7.68 29.64 -34.35
N ASN A 41 7.99 29.29 -33.10
CA ASN A 41 7.00 29.15 -32.03
C ASN A 41 6.31 30.49 -31.74
N GLN A 42 5.00 30.58 -31.96
CA GLN A 42 4.21 31.78 -31.67
C GLN A 42 3.41 31.65 -30.38
N HIS A 43 2.84 30.47 -30.14
CA HIS A 43 1.96 30.22 -28.99
C HIS A 43 2.17 28.83 -28.41
N TYR A 44 1.63 28.60 -27.21
CA TYR A 44 1.52 27.28 -26.60
C TYR A 44 0.04 27.01 -26.32
N ALA A 45 -0.44 25.83 -26.71
CA ALA A 45 -1.74 25.32 -26.32
C ALA A 45 -1.56 24.29 -25.20
N GLY A 46 -2.31 24.45 -24.12
CA GLY A 46 -2.34 23.52 -22.99
C GLY A 46 -3.68 22.79 -22.93
N LEU A 47 -3.65 21.46 -22.92
CA LEU A 47 -4.78 20.61 -22.55
C LEU A 47 -4.47 19.98 -21.20
N PHE A 48 -5.34 20.19 -20.22
CA PHE A 48 -5.24 19.53 -18.93
C PHE A 48 -6.45 18.66 -18.66
N SER A 49 -6.24 17.59 -17.91
CA SER A 49 -7.31 16.79 -17.33
C SER A 49 -7.01 16.62 -15.86
N ASP A 50 -8.00 16.88 -15.02
CA ASP A 50 -7.91 16.57 -13.61
C ASP A 50 -8.01 15.05 -13.42
N ILE A 51 -6.92 14.46 -12.95
CA ILE A 51 -6.79 13.02 -12.73
C ILE A 51 -6.81 12.65 -11.25
N THR A 52 -7.13 13.61 -10.36
CA THR A 52 -7.08 13.43 -8.90
C THR A 52 -7.97 12.26 -8.47
N HIS A 53 -9.24 12.27 -8.86
CA HIS A 53 -10.18 11.19 -8.53
C HIS A 53 -9.78 9.84 -9.12
N MET A 54 -9.19 9.83 -10.32
CA MET A 54 -8.71 8.59 -10.94
C MET A 54 -7.58 7.99 -10.10
N ARG A 55 -6.58 8.80 -9.70
CA ARG A 55 -5.49 8.35 -8.84
C ARG A 55 -5.96 7.90 -7.46
N GLU A 56 -6.85 8.65 -6.82
CA GLU A 56 -7.43 8.27 -5.54
C GLU A 56 -8.19 6.94 -5.64
N ASN A 57 -8.92 6.72 -6.73
CA ASN A 57 -9.64 5.47 -6.95
C ASN A 57 -8.67 4.30 -7.21
N GLU A 58 -7.62 4.51 -8.01
CA GLU A 58 -6.56 3.50 -8.20
C GLU A 58 -5.92 3.11 -6.87
N ASP A 59 -5.58 4.08 -6.02
CA ASP A 59 -4.98 3.82 -4.72
C ASP A 59 -5.97 3.14 -3.77
N LYS A 60 -7.24 3.53 -3.77
CA LYS A 60 -8.30 2.84 -3.03
C LYS A 60 -8.45 1.39 -3.49
N ILE A 61 -8.52 1.14 -4.80
CA ILE A 61 -8.62 -0.21 -5.37
C ILE A 61 -7.40 -1.04 -4.98
N ARG A 62 -6.20 -0.48 -5.11
CA ARG A 62 -4.96 -1.14 -4.67
C ARG A 62 -5.04 -1.47 -3.19
N HIS A 63 -5.51 -0.54 -2.36
CA HIS A 63 -5.64 -0.77 -0.94
C HIS A 63 -6.62 -1.91 -0.64
N LEU A 64 -7.81 -1.91 -1.25
CA LEU A 64 -8.81 -2.96 -1.09
C LEU A 64 -8.33 -4.34 -1.60
N ALA A 65 -7.48 -4.36 -2.62
CA ALA A 65 -6.94 -5.60 -3.18
C ALA A 65 -5.90 -6.27 -2.27
N TYR A 66 -5.18 -5.49 -1.45
CA TYR A 66 -3.99 -5.97 -0.72
C TYR A 66 -4.07 -5.81 0.81
N TYR A 67 -5.03 -5.05 1.34
CA TYR A 67 -5.15 -4.77 2.76
C TYR A 67 -6.55 -5.10 3.29
N ASP A 68 -6.61 -5.48 4.56
CA ASP A 68 -7.84 -5.65 5.32
C ASP A 68 -8.49 -4.29 5.60
N VAL A 69 -9.79 -4.17 5.33
CA VAL A 69 -10.51 -2.88 5.36
C VAL A 69 -10.57 -2.30 6.78
N LEU A 70 -10.72 -3.16 7.79
CA LEU A 70 -10.82 -2.74 9.19
C LEU A 70 -9.44 -2.39 9.75
N THR A 71 -8.53 -3.36 9.77
CA THR A 71 -7.24 -3.23 10.49
C THR A 71 -6.17 -2.53 9.68
N ARG A 72 -6.37 -2.36 8.36
CA ARG A 72 -5.36 -1.86 7.40
C ARG A 72 -4.09 -2.71 7.32
N LEU A 73 -4.10 -3.89 7.95
CA LEU A 73 -3.02 -4.87 7.82
C LEU A 73 -3.06 -5.51 6.43
N PRO A 74 -1.91 -6.00 5.93
CA PRO A 74 -1.87 -6.92 4.80
C PRO A 74 -2.97 -7.99 4.88
N ASN A 75 -3.69 -8.19 3.77
CA ASN A 75 -4.64 -9.29 3.64
C ASN A 75 -3.92 -10.57 3.20
N ARG A 76 -4.69 -11.65 2.99
CA ARG A 76 -4.14 -12.94 2.53
C ARG A 76 -3.27 -12.83 1.27
N ARG A 77 -3.72 -12.07 0.28
CA ARG A 77 -3.02 -11.92 -1.00
C ARG A 77 -1.64 -11.27 -0.79
N LEU A 78 -1.60 -10.16 -0.05
CA LEU A 78 -0.33 -9.48 0.22
C LEU A 78 0.59 -10.32 1.13
N LEU A 79 0.03 -11.07 2.09
CA LEU A 79 0.79 -11.99 2.92
C LEU A 79 1.48 -13.08 2.06
N GLU A 80 0.75 -13.72 1.15
CA GLU A 80 1.31 -14.76 0.27
C GLU A 80 2.46 -14.22 -0.59
N ASP A 81 2.30 -13.01 -1.14
CA ASP A 81 3.34 -12.36 -1.93
C ASP A 81 4.58 -12.05 -1.07
N ARG A 82 4.39 -11.58 0.16
CA ARG A 82 5.48 -11.32 1.11
C ARG A 82 6.17 -12.58 1.59
N ILE A 83 5.43 -13.67 1.85
CA ILE A 83 6.00 -14.98 2.18
C ILE A 83 6.89 -15.47 1.04
N LYS A 84 6.43 -15.40 -0.21
CA LYS A 84 7.25 -15.79 -1.38
C LYS A 84 8.55 -14.98 -1.45
N LEU A 85 8.49 -13.68 -1.16
CA LEU A 85 9.68 -12.83 -1.12
C LEU A 85 10.62 -13.21 0.03
N ALA A 86 10.06 -13.42 1.23
CA ALA A 86 10.80 -13.80 2.43
C ALA A 86 11.51 -15.15 2.27
N ILE A 87 10.88 -16.14 1.64
CA ILE A 87 11.51 -17.43 1.31
C ILE A 87 12.72 -17.23 0.41
N ARG A 88 12.59 -16.43 -0.67
CA ARG A 88 13.73 -16.14 -1.57
C ARG A 88 14.86 -15.39 -0.86
N HIS A 89 14.52 -14.48 0.06
CA HIS A 89 15.50 -13.76 0.85
C HIS A 89 16.23 -14.70 1.82
N ALA A 90 15.48 -15.48 2.60
CA ALA A 90 16.02 -16.45 3.54
C ALA A 90 16.94 -17.48 2.86
N HIS A 91 16.58 -17.94 1.66
CA HIS A 91 17.41 -18.85 0.88
C HIS A 91 18.75 -18.21 0.44
N ARG A 92 18.73 -16.94 0.02
CA ARG A 92 19.97 -16.24 -0.41
C ARG A 92 20.89 -15.90 0.76
N GLU A 93 20.32 -15.48 1.89
CA GLU A 93 21.06 -15.04 3.08
C GLU A 93 21.35 -16.17 4.08
N THR A 94 21.00 -17.41 3.75
CA THR A 94 21.09 -18.58 4.66
C THR A 94 20.42 -18.31 6.03
N GLN A 95 19.26 -17.67 6.00
CA GLN A 95 18.44 -17.37 7.18
C GLN A 95 17.25 -18.33 7.30
N GLN A 96 16.66 -18.39 8.48
CA GLN A 96 15.41 -19.13 8.70
C GLN A 96 14.23 -18.17 8.66
N LEU A 97 13.08 -18.65 8.19
CA LEU A 97 11.82 -17.91 8.19
C LEU A 97 10.86 -18.58 9.17
N ALA A 98 10.29 -17.80 10.10
CA ALA A 98 9.19 -18.24 10.94
C ALA A 98 7.87 -17.68 10.45
N ILE A 99 6.83 -18.52 10.48
CA ILE A 99 5.45 -18.15 10.23
C ILE A 99 4.63 -18.60 11.44
N MET A 100 3.87 -17.68 12.02
CA MET A 100 3.06 -17.92 13.20
C MET A 100 1.61 -17.51 12.93
N PHE A 101 0.68 -18.40 13.27
CA PHE A 101 -0.73 -18.10 13.31
C PHE A 101 -1.10 -17.77 14.75
N ILE A 102 -1.81 -16.66 14.94
CA ILE A 102 -2.20 -16.12 16.23
C ILE A 102 -3.71 -15.96 16.20
N ASP A 103 -4.41 -16.79 16.97
CA ASP A 103 -5.86 -16.66 17.15
C ASP A 103 -6.16 -15.81 18.38
N LEU A 104 -7.24 -15.03 18.33
CA LEU A 104 -7.69 -14.27 19.49
C LEU A 104 -8.70 -15.08 20.28
N ASP A 105 -8.22 -15.65 21.39
CA ASP A 105 -9.04 -16.43 22.30
C ASP A 105 -10.28 -15.64 22.73
N HIS A 106 -11.42 -16.33 22.79
CA HIS A 106 -12.72 -15.79 23.20
C HIS A 106 -13.23 -14.59 22.38
N PHE A 107 -12.61 -14.25 21.24
CA PHE A 107 -13.06 -13.11 20.44
C PHE A 107 -14.52 -13.24 19.98
N LYS A 108 -14.96 -14.46 19.67
CA LYS A 108 -16.37 -14.75 19.36
C LYS A 108 -17.30 -14.36 20.53
N GLN A 109 -16.91 -14.66 21.77
CA GLN A 109 -17.73 -14.30 22.94
C GLN A 109 -17.84 -12.79 23.12
N VAL A 110 -16.77 -12.04 22.82
CA VAL A 110 -16.80 -10.57 22.81
C VAL A 110 -17.81 -10.07 21.77
N ASN A 111 -17.75 -10.58 20.54
CA ASN A 111 -18.73 -10.23 19.49
C ASN A 111 -20.16 -10.58 19.90
N ASP A 112 -20.38 -11.77 20.43
CA ASP A 112 -21.72 -12.27 20.78
C ASP A 112 -22.32 -11.52 21.99
N THR A 113 -21.48 -11.04 22.92
CA THR A 113 -21.93 -10.38 24.17
C THR A 113 -21.98 -8.86 24.05
N LEU A 114 -21.00 -8.26 23.38
CA LEU A 114 -20.78 -6.81 23.35
C LEU A 114 -20.99 -6.20 21.95
N GLY A 115 -21.27 -7.04 20.96
CA GLY A 115 -21.53 -6.63 19.58
C GLY A 115 -20.26 -6.48 18.74
N HIS A 116 -20.45 -6.54 17.42
CA HIS A 116 -19.36 -6.47 16.44
C HIS A 116 -18.57 -5.17 16.50
N ALA A 117 -19.19 -4.03 16.82
CA ALA A 117 -18.49 -2.75 16.90
C ALA A 117 -17.38 -2.78 17.96
N LEU A 118 -17.65 -3.38 19.13
CA LEU A 118 -16.65 -3.49 20.20
C LEU A 118 -15.59 -4.54 19.88
N GLY A 119 -15.97 -5.62 19.20
CA GLY A 119 -15.01 -6.58 18.65
C GLY A 119 -14.08 -5.95 17.61
N ASP A 120 -14.60 -5.10 16.73
CA ASP A 120 -13.79 -4.37 15.75
C ASP A 120 -12.80 -3.42 16.43
N GLU A 121 -13.22 -2.70 17.47
CA GLU A 121 -12.31 -1.89 18.29
C GLU A 121 -11.23 -2.74 18.97
N LEU A 122 -11.59 -3.91 19.50
CA LEU A 122 -10.63 -4.84 20.08
C LEU A 122 -9.59 -5.28 19.03
N LEU A 123 -10.03 -5.64 17.82
CA LEU A 123 -9.13 -6.02 16.71
C LEU A 123 -8.19 -4.90 16.32
N LEU A 124 -8.69 -3.67 16.21
CA LEU A 124 -7.88 -2.49 15.92
C LEU A 124 -6.80 -2.30 16.99
N ASN A 125 -7.16 -2.42 18.26
CA ASN A 125 -6.22 -2.28 19.38
C ASN A 125 -5.15 -3.39 19.38
N VAL A 126 -5.55 -4.64 19.12
CA VAL A 126 -4.61 -5.77 19.03
C VAL A 126 -3.65 -5.56 17.86
N ALA A 127 -4.17 -5.23 16.67
CA ALA A 127 -3.38 -4.99 15.48
C ALA A 127 -2.34 -3.89 15.71
N ALA A 128 -2.75 -2.76 16.31
CA ALA A 128 -1.85 -1.65 16.63
C ALA A 128 -0.76 -2.07 17.63
N ARG A 129 -1.13 -2.75 18.72
CA ARG A 129 -0.17 -3.22 19.75
C ARG A 129 0.84 -4.20 19.18
N MET A 130 0.40 -5.13 18.34
CA MET A 130 1.29 -6.11 17.72
C MET A 130 2.21 -5.44 16.72
N THR A 131 1.69 -4.59 15.82
CA THR A 131 2.50 -3.84 14.84
C THR A 131 3.60 -3.04 15.52
N ALA A 132 3.30 -2.39 16.65
CA ALA A 132 4.29 -1.63 17.42
C ALA A 132 5.42 -2.46 18.05
N LYS A 133 5.30 -3.80 18.06
CA LYS A 133 6.34 -4.73 18.58
C LYS A 133 7.14 -5.40 17.48
N LEU A 134 6.76 -5.21 16.22
CA LEU A 134 7.40 -5.84 15.08
C LEU A 134 8.53 -4.99 14.52
N ARG A 135 9.50 -5.65 13.91
CA ARG A 135 10.56 -4.99 13.15
C ARG A 135 10.03 -4.58 11.77
N GLU A 136 10.75 -3.70 11.08
CA GLU A 136 10.36 -3.26 9.73
C GLU A 136 10.26 -4.39 8.71
N ASP A 137 11.10 -5.43 8.87
CA ASP A 137 11.12 -6.60 7.97
C ASP A 137 10.03 -7.64 8.29
N ASP A 138 9.40 -7.54 9.47
CA ASP A 138 8.35 -8.46 9.87
C ASP A 138 7.02 -8.07 9.21
N THR A 139 6.16 -9.05 8.96
CA THR A 139 4.84 -8.80 8.38
C THR A 139 3.76 -9.37 9.25
N LEU A 140 2.91 -8.49 9.78
CA LEU A 140 1.63 -8.87 10.37
C LEU A 140 0.55 -8.77 9.30
N ALA A 141 -0.30 -9.78 9.19
CA ALA A 141 -1.42 -9.83 8.28
C ALA A 141 -2.69 -10.26 9.02
N ARG A 142 -3.84 -9.82 8.51
CA ARG A 142 -5.14 -10.32 8.96
C ARG A 142 -5.74 -11.21 7.89
N LEU A 143 -6.00 -12.46 8.25
CA LEU A 143 -6.65 -13.43 7.37
C LEU A 143 -8.14 -13.42 7.68
N GLY A 144 -8.89 -12.55 6.98
CA GLY A 144 -10.35 -12.44 7.15
C GLY A 144 -11.11 -13.76 6.93
N ALA A 145 -12.35 -13.78 7.44
CA ALA A 145 -13.22 -14.94 7.54
C ALA A 145 -13.69 -15.48 6.17
N MET A 146 -12.93 -16.42 5.60
CA MET A 146 -13.45 -17.44 4.67
C MET A 146 -12.90 -18.85 4.98
N SER A 147 -12.18 -19.00 6.11
CA SER A 147 -11.72 -20.30 6.62
C SER A 147 -11.97 -20.42 8.12
N LEU A 148 -11.79 -21.64 8.65
CA LEU A 148 -11.98 -22.14 10.02
C LEU A 148 -11.51 -21.24 11.20
N LEU A 149 -10.83 -20.12 10.96
CA LEU A 149 -10.30 -19.18 11.97
C LEU A 149 -10.63 -17.73 11.59
N PRO A 150 -11.88 -17.28 11.79
CA PRO A 150 -12.37 -15.96 11.36
C PRO A 150 -11.69 -14.75 12.03
N TYR A 151 -10.87 -14.98 13.06
CA TYR A 151 -10.27 -13.94 13.90
C TYR A 151 -8.74 -14.09 14.08
N SER A 152 -8.09 -14.76 13.13
CA SER A 152 -6.66 -15.01 13.18
C SER A 152 -5.82 -13.88 12.56
N LEU A 153 -4.74 -13.56 13.25
CA LEU A 153 -3.61 -12.80 12.74
C LEU A 153 -2.51 -13.78 12.32
N THR A 154 -1.75 -13.41 11.30
CA THR A 154 -0.59 -14.19 10.86
C THR A 154 0.62 -13.30 10.84
N LEU A 155 1.67 -13.74 11.51
CA LEU A 155 2.95 -13.07 11.60
C LEU A 155 3.98 -13.86 10.81
N THR A 156 4.77 -13.18 10.00
CA THR A 156 6.01 -13.71 9.45
C THR A 156 7.18 -12.93 10.00
N ALA A 157 8.21 -13.63 10.49
CA ALA A 157 9.42 -13.02 11.02
C ALA A 157 10.66 -13.73 10.47
N SER A 158 11.66 -12.95 10.07
CA SER A 158 12.97 -13.51 9.68
C SER A 158 13.79 -13.80 10.93
N LEU A 159 14.24 -15.05 11.06
CA LEU A 159 15.11 -15.50 12.14
C LEU A 159 16.54 -15.59 11.60
N LYS A 160 17.43 -14.78 12.19
CA LYS A 160 18.87 -15.01 11.99
C LYS A 160 19.22 -16.37 12.59
N PRO A 161 20.04 -17.19 11.92
CA PRO A 161 20.47 -18.46 12.48
C PRO A 161 21.16 -18.15 13.82
N GLN A 162 20.68 -18.77 14.89
CA GLN A 162 21.47 -18.83 16.12
C GLN A 162 22.72 -19.61 15.75
N THR A 163 23.89 -18.98 15.86
CA THR A 163 25.13 -19.74 15.99
C THR A 163 24.92 -20.64 17.19
N LEU A 164 24.74 -21.95 16.94
CA LEU A 164 24.97 -22.97 17.94
C LEU A 164 26.33 -22.63 18.56
N ARG A 165 26.32 -22.12 19.79
CA ARG A 165 27.50 -22.20 20.63
C ARG A 165 27.63 -23.69 20.93
N ASP A 166 28.47 -24.35 20.16
CA ASP A 166 29.24 -25.46 20.71
C ASP A 166 30.06 -24.86 21.85
N ASP A 167 29.74 -25.30 23.07
CA ASP A 167 30.58 -25.41 24.29
C ASP A 167 29.71 -25.39 25.57
#